data_AF-H3ZE06-F1
#
_entry.id   AF-H3ZE06-F1
#
_cell.length_a   1.000
_cell.length_b   1.000
_cell.length_c   1.000
_cell.angle_alpha   90.00
_cell.angle_beta   90.00
_cell.angle_gamma   90.00
#
_symmetry.space_group_name_H-M   'P 1'
#
loop_
_entity.id
_entity.type
_entity.pdbx_description
1 polymer ?
#
loop_
_entity_poly.entity_id
_entity_poly.type
_entity_poly.pdbx_seq_one_letter_code
_entity_poly.pdbx_strand_id
1 'polypeptide(L)'
;MANYNEVKTACEQLQQSGQPITLERLIKQIGGSRTSIMVHFDQWCSKNNYQPPADHEDKAAKGGLGLSALSSLSEKVPGSLSKLLQLGKRQQVEKDQPEQHSGADSNTEDPQLQQALHELATEEQTPTVAEVTAAVTETPEETAHEPETVSLNNTATETAAMVAAESAPTVIAAPMPVTELNAEQLAEHEQQYAELQQQLNQLRQQIQEQNADNSDLHQQFTDAQKLATQRQKALNELQQNLNQHQADISQLKQQLHQLEQQKTTAHEAARAATEQLEILTQKFDSLQLAYNELHSSSSSKQSEHVTQLEQRLEQMQQELSQQKQQVALLEQQLQKAEQAYDNQQKKLQQEQEDAAKQLAAFSQAQAQLAEQEQQLVKLQQAQEHYLEQLKEAKEVIEEQAEQIANQTRQLESLTAQLPEMRSEHEFEAQEQELQRLRAQLQVYESKLAHLRDANVMLKEQSEVTAANIARQRETIKLQRDESQQLREAQQQALLEKSQIQQQLIKLEEQLSFVKDNSSSTIERLTFSNKQAQLKIAALEQQLKNAGVEA
;
A
#
# COMPACT_ATOMS: atom_id res chain seq x y z
N MET A 1 4.23 -6.09 -7.54
CA MET A 1 3.12 -6.56 -8.40
C MET A 1 3.74 -7.17 -9.63
N ALA A 2 3.16 -8.22 -10.22
CA ALA A 2 3.72 -8.85 -11.41
C ALA A 2 3.68 -7.85 -12.59
N ASN A 3 4.82 -7.63 -13.23
CA ASN A 3 4.99 -6.67 -14.32
C ASN A 3 4.81 -7.38 -15.68
N TYR A 4 4.34 -6.65 -16.70
CA TYR A 4 4.11 -7.21 -18.05
C TYR A 4 5.36 -7.89 -18.63
N ASN A 5 6.55 -7.34 -18.37
CA ASN A 5 7.82 -7.89 -18.84
C ASN A 5 8.19 -9.23 -18.15
N GLU A 6 7.78 -9.44 -16.90
CA GLU A 6 8.00 -10.69 -16.16
C GLU A 6 7.09 -11.78 -16.72
N VAL A 7 5.82 -11.46 -16.97
CA VAL A 7 4.85 -12.35 -17.62
C VAL A 7 5.30 -12.70 -19.04
N LYS A 8 5.75 -11.71 -19.83
CA LYS A 8 6.32 -11.92 -21.17
C LYS A 8 7.50 -12.89 -21.14
N THR A 9 8.50 -12.63 -20.28
CA THR A 9 9.72 -13.46 -20.20
C THR A 9 9.39 -14.89 -19.76
N ALA A 10 8.45 -15.07 -18.82
CA ALA A 10 8.01 -16.40 -18.40
C ALA A 10 7.30 -17.16 -19.52
N CYS A 11 6.39 -16.51 -20.28
CA CYS A 11 5.77 -17.11 -21.46
C CYS A 11 6.81 -17.49 -22.53
N GLU A 12 7.79 -16.61 -22.80
CA GLU A 12 8.85 -16.85 -23.79
C GLU A 12 9.78 -17.99 -23.39
N GLN A 13 10.13 -18.11 -22.10
CA GLN A 13 10.86 -19.28 -21.58
C GLN A 13 10.05 -20.58 -21.70
N LEU A 14 8.76 -20.56 -21.35
CA LEU A 14 7.89 -21.75 -21.49
C LEU A 14 7.75 -22.15 -22.97
N GLN A 15 7.60 -21.19 -23.88
CA GLN A 15 7.56 -21.41 -25.33
C GLN A 15 8.87 -22.01 -25.85
N GLN A 16 10.03 -21.49 -25.44
CA GLN A 16 11.36 -22.04 -25.80
C GLN A 16 11.57 -23.46 -25.22
N SER A 17 10.99 -23.76 -24.06
CA SER A 17 11.05 -25.09 -23.45
C SER A 17 10.10 -26.13 -24.08
N GLY A 18 9.28 -25.72 -25.05
CA GLY A 18 8.28 -26.58 -25.70
C GLY A 18 7.12 -27.03 -24.79
N GLN A 19 6.91 -26.35 -23.65
CA GLN A 19 5.88 -26.72 -22.68
C GLN A 19 4.57 -25.95 -22.91
N PRO A 20 3.40 -26.54 -22.58
CA PRO A 20 2.13 -25.84 -22.67
C PRO A 20 2.08 -24.67 -21.68
N ILE A 21 1.73 -23.48 -22.18
CA ILE A 21 1.71 -22.23 -21.42
C ILE A 21 0.33 -22.08 -20.78
N THR A 22 0.13 -22.72 -19.63
CA THR A 22 -1.13 -22.61 -18.85
C THR A 22 -1.04 -21.50 -17.81
N LEU A 23 -2.16 -20.81 -17.57
CA LEU A 23 -2.25 -19.68 -16.64
C LEU A 23 -1.78 -20.06 -15.22
N GLU A 24 -2.08 -21.27 -14.76
CA GLU A 24 -1.65 -21.75 -13.44
C GLU A 24 -0.14 -21.93 -13.32
N ARG A 25 0.53 -22.32 -14.42
CA ARG A 25 2.00 -22.44 -14.46
C ARG A 25 2.66 -21.07 -14.36
N LEU A 26 2.11 -20.06 -15.03
CA LEU A 26 2.57 -18.67 -14.93
C LEU A 26 2.36 -18.10 -13.51
N ILE A 27 1.19 -18.32 -12.90
CA ILE A 27 0.93 -17.90 -11.50
C ILE A 27 1.95 -18.54 -10.55
N LYS A 28 2.25 -19.83 -10.73
CA LYS A 28 3.20 -20.59 -9.90
C LYS A 28 4.67 -20.20 -10.13
N GLN A 29 5.04 -19.75 -11.34
CA GLN A 29 6.41 -19.39 -11.70
C GLN A 29 6.78 -17.93 -11.41
N ILE A 30 5.81 -17.01 -11.50
CA ILE A 30 6.03 -15.57 -11.30
C ILE A 30 5.72 -15.14 -9.86
N GLY A 31 4.68 -15.72 -9.25
CA GLY A 31 4.22 -15.37 -7.90
C GLY A 31 3.52 -14.00 -7.84
N GLY A 32 2.19 -13.99 -7.95
CA GLY A 32 1.43 -12.74 -7.91
C GLY A 32 -0.09 -12.90 -7.96
N SER A 33 -0.79 -11.78 -8.04
CA SER A 33 -2.26 -11.78 -8.14
C SER A 33 -2.73 -12.38 -9.47
N ARG A 34 -3.61 -13.38 -9.41
CA ARG A 34 -4.20 -14.09 -10.56
C ARG A 34 -4.78 -13.14 -11.61
N THR A 35 -5.44 -12.05 -11.20
CA THR A 35 -6.03 -11.06 -12.12
C THR A 35 -4.98 -10.21 -12.85
N SER A 36 -3.92 -9.79 -12.16
CA SER A 36 -2.81 -9.03 -12.77
C SER A 36 -2.03 -9.88 -13.78
N ILE A 37 -1.76 -11.15 -13.45
CA ILE A 37 -1.10 -12.09 -14.35
C ILE A 37 -1.99 -12.41 -15.56
N MET A 38 -3.31 -12.60 -15.36
CA MET A 38 -4.26 -12.88 -16.44
C MET A 38 -4.35 -11.73 -17.46
N VAL A 39 -4.49 -10.47 -17.02
CA VAL A 39 -4.55 -9.31 -17.94
C VAL A 39 -3.28 -9.19 -18.79
N HIS A 40 -2.11 -9.43 -18.20
CA HIS A 40 -0.84 -9.40 -18.94
C HIS A 40 -0.63 -10.64 -19.82
N PHE A 41 -1.18 -11.80 -19.45
CA PHE A 41 -1.18 -13.02 -20.25
C PHE A 41 -2.08 -12.91 -21.48
N ASP A 42 -3.30 -12.38 -21.33
CA ASP A 42 -4.22 -12.13 -22.46
C ASP A 42 -3.61 -11.11 -23.44
N GLN A 43 -2.95 -10.07 -22.90
CA GLN A 43 -2.20 -9.07 -23.67
C GLN A 43 -0.94 -9.63 -24.36
N TRP A 44 -0.37 -10.74 -23.89
CA TRP A 44 0.71 -11.47 -24.54
C TRP A 44 0.16 -12.41 -25.63
N CYS A 45 -0.86 -13.20 -25.31
CA CYS A 45 -1.52 -14.11 -26.25
C CYS A 45 -2.06 -13.37 -27.48
N SER A 46 -2.68 -12.21 -27.27
CA SER A 46 -3.21 -11.34 -28.34
C SER A 46 -2.12 -10.80 -29.29
N LYS A 47 -0.89 -10.61 -28.82
CA LYS A 47 0.23 -10.13 -29.65
C LYS A 47 0.94 -11.25 -30.39
N ASN A 48 1.10 -12.40 -29.74
CA ASN A 48 1.81 -13.55 -30.29
C ASN A 48 0.90 -14.55 -31.01
N ASN A 49 -0.39 -14.22 -31.15
CA ASN A 49 -1.44 -15.08 -31.74
C ASN A 49 -1.48 -16.49 -31.11
N TYR A 50 -1.24 -16.57 -29.81
CA TYR A 50 -1.15 -17.83 -29.08
C TYR A 50 -2.53 -18.24 -28.55
N GLN A 51 -3.04 -19.36 -29.04
CA GLN A 51 -4.24 -20.01 -28.52
C GLN A 51 -3.80 -20.99 -27.40
N PRO A 52 -4.09 -20.71 -26.11
CA PRO A 52 -3.79 -21.68 -25.06
C PRO A 52 -4.63 -22.96 -25.24
N PRO A 53 -4.11 -24.15 -24.88
CA PRO A 53 -4.91 -25.37 -24.86
C PRO A 53 -6.15 -25.20 -23.97
N ALA A 54 -7.31 -25.63 -24.46
CA ALA A 54 -8.55 -25.62 -23.68
C ALA A 54 -8.57 -26.82 -22.73
N ASP A 55 -8.14 -26.60 -21.48
CA ASP A 55 -8.23 -27.61 -20.42
C ASP A 55 -9.71 -27.95 -20.16
N HIS A 56 -10.06 -29.23 -20.30
CA HIS A 56 -11.40 -29.76 -20.08
C HIS A 56 -11.64 -30.01 -18.58
N GLU A 57 -12.35 -29.11 -17.87
CA GLU A 57 -13.14 -29.52 -16.70
C GLU A 57 -14.58 -28.96 -16.73
N ASP A 58 -15.51 -29.91 -16.76
CA ASP A 58 -16.93 -29.95 -16.43
C ASP A 58 -18.00 -28.97 -16.97
N LYS A 59 -19.23 -29.52 -16.99
CA LYS A 59 -20.42 -28.94 -17.64
C LYS A 59 -21.38 -28.31 -16.62
N ALA A 60 -21.64 -27.02 -16.75
CA ALA A 60 -22.87 -26.38 -16.26
C ALA A 60 -23.30 -25.21 -17.15
N ALA A 61 -24.59 -24.88 -17.12
CA ALA A 61 -25.25 -23.72 -17.75
C ALA A 61 -25.02 -23.49 -19.28
N LYS A 62 -26.06 -23.76 -20.08
CA LYS A 62 -26.20 -23.17 -21.42
C LYS A 62 -26.60 -21.69 -21.28
N GLY A 63 -26.00 -20.80 -22.08
CA GLY A 63 -26.55 -19.46 -22.33
C GLY A 63 -25.51 -18.34 -22.36
N GLY A 64 -25.20 -17.84 -23.55
CA GLY A 64 -24.26 -16.72 -23.74
C GLY A 64 -23.70 -16.71 -25.16
N LEU A 65 -24.21 -15.81 -26.01
CA LEU A 65 -23.64 -15.58 -27.35
C LEU A 65 -22.34 -14.76 -27.23
N GLY A 66 -21.36 -15.06 -28.08
CA GLY A 66 -20.00 -14.52 -27.94
C GLY A 66 -19.89 -13.02 -28.21
N LEU A 67 -19.09 -12.34 -27.38
CA LEU A 67 -18.76 -10.90 -27.50
C LEU A 67 -17.96 -10.56 -28.78
N SER A 68 -17.48 -11.55 -29.53
CA SER A 68 -16.82 -11.39 -30.84
C SER A 68 -17.73 -10.82 -31.93
N ALA A 69 -19.05 -10.70 -31.70
CA ALA A 69 -20.02 -10.16 -32.65
C ALA A 69 -20.18 -8.62 -32.63
N LEU A 70 -19.52 -7.89 -31.71
CA LEU A 70 -19.73 -6.44 -31.54
C LEU A 70 -18.63 -5.54 -32.14
N SER A 71 -17.47 -6.08 -32.50
CA SER A 71 -16.35 -5.28 -33.06
C SER A 71 -16.44 -5.00 -34.57
N SER A 72 -17.55 -5.38 -35.23
CA SER A 72 -17.73 -5.28 -36.69
C SER A 72 -18.88 -4.35 -37.13
N LEU A 73 -19.44 -3.56 -36.21
CA LEU A 73 -20.66 -2.78 -36.43
C LEU A 73 -20.56 -1.29 -36.04
N SER A 74 -19.35 -0.78 -35.75
CA SER A 74 -19.12 0.64 -35.42
C SER A 74 -18.74 1.55 -36.59
N GLU A 75 -18.59 1.01 -37.81
CA GLU A 75 -18.29 1.80 -39.01
C GLU A 75 -19.44 1.82 -40.03
N LYS A 76 -19.91 3.04 -40.35
CA LYS A 76 -20.98 3.43 -41.30
C LYS A 76 -22.42 3.38 -40.76
N VAL A 77 -22.90 4.52 -40.29
CA VAL A 77 -23.91 5.38 -40.98
C VAL A 77 -24.01 6.74 -40.24
N PRO A 78 -23.83 7.89 -40.90
CA PRO A 78 -23.98 9.20 -40.26
C PRO A 78 -25.42 9.76 -40.33
N GLY A 79 -25.89 10.32 -39.21
CA GLY A 79 -26.80 11.48 -39.18
C GLY A 79 -28.17 11.39 -39.87
N SER A 80 -29.09 10.53 -39.42
CA SER A 80 -30.48 10.53 -39.91
C SER A 80 -31.58 10.15 -38.87
N LEU A 81 -31.53 10.72 -37.66
CA LEU A 81 -32.63 10.58 -36.68
C LEU A 81 -33.06 11.88 -35.95
N SER A 82 -32.22 12.92 -35.90
CA SER A 82 -32.51 14.15 -35.14
C SER A 82 -33.60 15.06 -35.73
N LYS A 83 -34.25 14.67 -36.84
CA LYS A 83 -35.20 15.52 -37.60
C LYS A 83 -36.68 15.12 -37.46
N LEU A 84 -37.00 14.08 -36.68
CA LEU A 84 -38.35 13.50 -36.61
C LEU A 84 -39.10 13.77 -35.29
N LEU A 85 -38.45 14.37 -34.27
CA LEU A 85 -39.12 14.73 -32.99
C LEU A 85 -39.62 16.18 -32.89
N GLN A 86 -39.43 17.02 -33.92
CA GLN A 86 -39.67 18.47 -33.86
C GLN A 86 -41.06 18.94 -34.36
N LEU A 87 -42.05 18.04 -34.43
CA LEU A 87 -43.43 18.36 -34.86
C LEU A 87 -44.50 18.19 -33.75
N GLY A 88 -44.11 17.77 -32.54
CA GLY A 88 -45.06 17.42 -31.46
C GLY A 88 -45.45 18.53 -30.47
N LYS A 89 -44.89 19.76 -30.56
CA LYS A 89 -45.14 20.85 -29.60
C LYS A 89 -45.64 22.14 -30.26
N ARG A 90 -46.93 22.16 -30.62
CA ARG A 90 -47.68 23.39 -30.97
C ARG A 90 -49.18 23.25 -30.67
N GLN A 91 -49.59 23.57 -29.44
CA GLN A 91 -50.92 24.12 -29.12
C GLN A 91 -50.97 24.54 -27.64
N GLN A 92 -51.18 25.85 -27.40
CA GLN A 92 -51.82 26.48 -26.22
C GLN A 92 -51.13 26.25 -24.83
N VAL A 93 -51.15 27.18 -23.86
CA VAL A 93 -51.83 28.49 -23.74
C VAL A 93 -50.80 29.56 -23.31
N GLU A 94 -51.06 30.80 -23.73
CA GLU A 94 -50.84 32.08 -23.02
C GLU A 94 -50.98 32.01 -21.46
N LYS A 95 -50.57 32.99 -20.64
CA LYS A 95 -50.38 34.44 -20.88
C LYS A 95 -49.45 35.10 -19.84
N ASP A 96 -49.41 36.45 -19.88
CA ASP A 96 -49.03 37.40 -18.84
C ASP A 96 -47.52 37.62 -18.55
N GLN A 97 -46.99 38.55 -19.34
CA GLN A 97 -45.90 39.49 -19.04
C GLN A 97 -46.44 40.65 -18.13
N PRO A 98 -45.63 41.62 -17.59
CA PRO A 98 -44.51 42.28 -18.29
C PRO A 98 -43.28 42.77 -17.47
N GLU A 99 -42.27 43.22 -18.24
CA GLU A 99 -41.29 44.30 -17.91
C GLU A 99 -40.20 44.06 -16.84
N GLN A 100 -39.03 44.74 -16.83
CA GLN A 100 -38.55 45.92 -17.59
C GLN A 100 -36.98 45.96 -17.70
N HIS A 101 -36.42 46.61 -18.75
CA HIS A 101 -35.09 47.29 -18.83
C HIS A 101 -33.76 46.49 -18.58
N SER A 102 -32.55 46.90 -19.05
CA SER A 102 -32.07 47.87 -20.09
C SER A 102 -30.53 47.78 -20.30
N GLY A 103 -30.00 48.19 -21.47
CA GLY A 103 -28.55 48.39 -21.76
C GLY A 103 -27.85 47.18 -22.40
N ALA A 104 -26.96 47.25 -23.40
CA ALA A 104 -26.07 48.31 -23.95
C ALA A 104 -24.97 48.78 -22.98
N ASP A 105 -23.69 48.96 -23.34
CA ASP A 105 -22.96 48.98 -24.65
C ASP A 105 -21.55 48.35 -24.44
N SER A 106 -21.00 47.48 -25.29
CA SER A 106 -20.20 47.67 -26.53
C SER A 106 -18.74 48.19 -26.36
N ASN A 107 -17.86 47.80 -27.32
CA ASN A 107 -16.46 48.25 -27.58
C ASN A 107 -15.31 47.78 -26.64
N THR A 108 -14.02 47.61 -27.05
CA THR A 108 -13.34 47.20 -28.33
C THR A 108 -11.87 46.76 -27.96
N GLU A 109 -11.07 46.31 -28.94
CA GLU A 109 -9.57 46.33 -29.00
C GLU A 109 -8.74 45.16 -28.44
N ASP A 110 -8.37 44.25 -29.35
CA ASP A 110 -7.04 43.62 -29.51
C ASP A 110 -6.13 44.63 -30.28
N PRO A 111 -4.76 44.55 -30.35
CA PRO A 111 -3.88 43.45 -29.92
C PRO A 111 -2.49 43.81 -29.31
N GLN A 112 -1.76 42.75 -28.94
CA GLN A 112 -0.28 42.57 -28.88
C GLN A 112 0.69 43.77 -28.73
N LEU A 113 1.64 43.64 -27.78
CA LEU A 113 3.09 43.83 -28.05
C LEU A 113 3.99 43.09 -27.03
N GLN A 114 4.96 42.31 -27.57
CA GLN A 114 6.37 42.10 -27.20
C GLN A 114 6.91 42.52 -25.80
N GLN A 115 7.95 41.89 -25.21
CA GLN A 115 9.01 40.96 -25.70
C GLN A 115 9.55 40.14 -24.48
N ALA A 116 10.53 39.21 -24.47
CA ALA A 116 11.54 38.67 -25.41
C ALA A 116 11.84 37.16 -25.04
N LEU A 117 13.00 36.48 -25.12
CA LEU A 117 14.40 36.85 -25.46
C LEU A 117 15.21 35.70 -26.12
N HIS A 118 15.87 34.82 -25.35
CA HIS A 118 16.93 33.84 -25.72
C HIS A 118 16.89 32.63 -24.74
N GLU A 119 17.44 31.43 -25.00
CA GLU A 119 17.95 30.79 -26.23
C GLU A 119 17.96 29.24 -26.09
N LEU A 120 18.49 28.56 -27.13
CA LEU A 120 18.80 27.12 -27.23
C LEU A 120 19.55 26.57 -25.99
N ALA A 121 19.36 25.34 -25.48
CA ALA A 121 19.05 24.03 -26.07
C ALA A 121 20.22 23.30 -26.78
N THR A 122 20.97 22.47 -26.04
CA THR A 122 21.56 21.21 -26.52
C THR A 122 21.89 20.26 -25.34
N GLU A 123 21.88 18.96 -25.62
CA GLU A 123 22.13 17.88 -24.65
C GLU A 123 23.57 17.34 -24.67
N GLU A 124 23.81 16.39 -23.77
CA GLU A 124 25.04 15.68 -23.44
C GLU A 124 25.85 15.10 -24.61
N GLN A 125 27.16 14.95 -24.40
CA GLN A 125 27.86 13.73 -24.78
C GLN A 125 29.06 13.45 -23.86
N THR A 126 29.16 12.21 -23.37
CA THR A 126 30.29 11.73 -22.56
C THR A 126 31.45 11.26 -23.44
N PRO A 127 32.65 11.03 -22.88
CA PRO A 127 33.02 9.62 -22.69
C PRO A 127 33.80 9.31 -21.39
N THR A 128 33.98 8.00 -21.19
CA THR A 128 34.67 7.31 -20.09
C THR A 128 36.20 7.47 -20.05
N VAL A 129 36.81 7.26 -18.88
CA VAL A 129 38.27 7.05 -18.71
C VAL A 129 38.54 5.82 -17.84
N ALA A 130 39.51 4.98 -18.23
CA ALA A 130 40.04 3.87 -17.43
C ALA A 130 41.45 3.43 -17.89
N GLU A 131 42.14 2.67 -17.03
CA GLU A 131 43.25 1.72 -17.29
C GLU A 131 44.72 2.20 -17.41
N VAL A 132 45.39 2.25 -16.23
CA VAL A 132 46.62 1.51 -15.82
C VAL A 132 47.75 1.16 -16.83
N THR A 133 49.00 1.54 -16.47
CA THR A 133 50.29 0.77 -16.50
C THR A 133 51.39 1.72 -15.93
N ALA A 134 52.42 1.37 -15.12
CA ALA A 134 53.40 0.26 -15.03
C ALA A 134 54.54 0.35 -16.09
N ALA A 135 55.86 0.27 -15.79
CA ALA A 135 56.62 0.21 -14.52
C ALA A 135 58.16 0.40 -14.73
N VAL A 136 58.97 0.48 -13.64
CA VAL A 136 60.40 0.04 -13.51
C VAL A 136 61.52 0.86 -14.22
N THR A 137 62.77 1.07 -13.73
CA THR A 137 63.46 0.70 -12.45
C THR A 137 63.85 1.93 -11.57
N GLU A 138 65.06 2.38 -11.18
CA GLU A 138 66.52 2.05 -11.30
C GLU A 138 67.33 2.58 -10.07
N THR A 139 68.54 2.04 -9.80
CA THR A 139 69.46 2.32 -8.65
C THR A 139 70.91 1.88 -9.00
N PRO A 140 71.98 2.03 -8.17
CA PRO A 140 72.45 3.15 -7.32
C PRO A 140 73.98 3.47 -7.47
N GLU A 141 74.48 4.51 -6.78
CA GLU A 141 75.90 4.68 -6.32
C GLU A 141 75.80 5.29 -4.90
N GLU A 142 76.52 4.92 -3.83
CA GLU A 142 77.88 4.40 -3.57
C GLU A 142 79.02 5.43 -3.63
N THR A 143 79.45 5.89 -2.45
CA THR A 143 80.87 6.05 -2.07
C THR A 143 80.98 6.32 -0.57
N ALA A 144 82.11 5.93 0.03
CA ALA A 144 82.47 6.25 1.42
C ALA A 144 83.89 6.83 1.46
N HIS A 145 84.24 7.56 2.52
CA HIS A 145 85.64 7.72 2.97
C HIS A 145 85.70 8.19 4.44
N GLU A 146 86.86 7.99 5.06
CA GLU A 146 87.09 8.17 6.49
C GLU A 146 87.37 9.63 6.92
N PRO A 147 87.25 9.92 8.22
CA PRO A 147 88.03 10.97 8.88
C PRO A 147 89.21 10.37 9.66
N GLU A 148 90.44 10.58 9.19
CA GLU A 148 91.62 10.42 10.06
C GLU A 148 91.58 11.48 11.18
N THR A 149 91.77 11.06 12.44
CA THR A 149 92.33 11.93 13.49
C THR A 149 93.30 11.14 14.37
N VAL A 150 94.42 11.76 14.70
CA VAL A 150 95.58 11.07 15.29
C VAL A 150 95.40 10.88 16.81
N SER A 151 95.55 9.64 17.27
CA SER A 151 95.71 9.33 18.69
C SER A 151 97.14 9.65 19.13
N LEU A 152 97.30 10.53 20.13
CA LEU A 152 98.58 10.76 20.80
C LEU A 152 98.68 9.84 22.02
N ASN A 153 99.68 8.95 22.01
CA ASN A 153 99.89 7.97 23.07
C ASN A 153 100.25 8.61 24.41
N ASN A 154 99.68 8.06 25.48
CA ASN A 154 100.24 8.22 26.82
C ASN A 154 101.61 7.57 26.89
N THR A 155 102.58 8.25 27.52
CA THR A 155 103.68 7.57 28.21
C THR A 155 103.84 8.20 29.58
N ALA A 156 103.27 7.56 30.60
CA ALA A 156 103.56 7.89 31.98
C ALA A 156 104.69 6.98 32.48
N THR A 157 105.72 7.58 33.09
CA THR A 157 106.67 6.87 33.96
C THR A 157 106.87 7.69 35.21
N GLU A 158 106.27 7.24 36.30
CA GLU A 158 106.62 7.72 37.64
C GLU A 158 108.05 7.33 37.99
N THR A 159 108.72 8.12 38.81
CA THR A 159 109.70 7.61 39.79
C THR A 159 109.86 8.66 40.88
N ALA A 160 109.59 8.27 42.12
CA ALA A 160 109.47 9.20 43.24
C ALA A 160 110.70 9.19 44.17
N ALA A 161 110.94 10.37 44.75
CA ALA A 161 111.73 10.72 45.94
C ALA A 161 112.42 9.62 46.77
N MET A 162 113.69 9.90 47.14
CA MET A 162 114.21 9.99 48.53
C MET A 162 115.67 10.53 48.46
N VAL A 163 116.11 11.60 49.16
CA VAL A 163 116.22 11.94 50.61
C VAL A 163 117.63 11.65 51.18
N ALA A 164 118.14 12.61 51.98
CA ALA A 164 119.46 12.69 52.63
C ALA A 164 120.68 12.85 51.68
N ALA A 165 121.69 13.72 51.86
CA ALA A 165 122.21 14.54 52.98
C ALA A 165 123.20 13.85 53.95
N GLU A 166 124.51 13.99 53.64
CA GLU A 166 125.68 14.03 54.57
C GLU A 166 126.86 14.65 53.76
N SER A 167 127.50 15.74 54.19
CA SER A 167 128.61 15.86 55.18
C SER A 167 130.01 15.84 54.54
N ALA A 168 130.80 16.89 54.79
CA ALA A 168 132.21 16.99 54.41
C ALA A 168 133.13 16.32 55.46
N PRO A 169 134.42 16.09 55.14
CA PRO A 169 135.44 16.78 55.95
C PRO A 169 136.69 17.28 55.19
N THR A 170 137.40 18.21 55.83
CA THR A 170 138.64 18.90 55.38
C THR A 170 139.91 18.22 55.93
N VAL A 171 141.04 18.25 55.19
CA VAL A 171 142.42 17.95 55.68
C VAL A 171 143.49 18.44 54.66
N ILE A 172 144.74 18.82 54.99
CA ILE A 172 145.22 19.74 56.05
C ILE A 172 146.66 20.27 55.74
N ALA A 173 146.89 21.59 55.83
CA ALA A 173 148.19 22.29 55.94
C ALA A 173 149.28 22.03 54.83
N ALA A 174 150.49 22.64 54.78
CA ALA A 174 151.24 23.66 55.58
C ALA A 174 152.41 24.23 54.68
N PRO A 175 153.39 25.04 55.14
CA PRO A 175 153.47 26.00 56.27
C PRO A 175 154.18 27.36 55.92
N MET A 176 154.16 28.32 56.88
CA MET A 176 155.28 29.19 57.40
C MET A 176 156.40 29.75 56.47
N PRO A 177 156.94 30.99 56.69
CA PRO A 177 157.33 31.48 58.03
C PRO A 177 157.12 32.97 58.39
N VAL A 178 157.41 33.25 59.67
CA VAL A 178 157.27 34.48 60.46
C VAL A 178 158.45 35.46 60.28
N THR A 179 158.15 36.77 60.16
CA THR A 179 158.80 37.96 60.78
C THR A 179 158.10 39.22 60.19
N GLU A 180 157.83 40.32 60.89
CA GLU A 180 158.12 40.74 62.28
C GLU A 180 157.00 41.69 62.80
N LEU A 181 157.18 42.29 63.98
CA LEU A 181 156.24 43.14 64.73
C LEU A 181 155.25 44.01 63.92
N ASN A 182 153.95 43.92 64.29
CA ASN A 182 153.17 45.06 64.80
C ASN A 182 151.87 44.60 65.49
N ALA A 183 151.63 45.07 66.72
CA ALA A 183 150.49 44.63 67.53
C ALA A 183 149.13 45.15 67.02
N GLU A 184 149.11 46.31 66.35
CA GLU A 184 147.89 46.86 65.73
C GLU A 184 147.40 45.99 64.57
N GLN A 185 148.30 45.46 63.73
CA GLN A 185 147.92 44.65 62.56
C GLN A 185 147.23 43.33 62.93
N LEU A 186 147.52 42.77 64.12
CA LEU A 186 146.81 41.58 64.60
C LEU A 186 145.38 41.91 65.04
N ALA A 187 145.18 43.05 65.72
CA ALA A 187 143.85 43.53 66.08
C ALA A 187 143.02 43.92 64.85
N GLU A 188 143.63 44.56 63.85
CA GLU A 188 143.01 44.81 62.54
C GLU A 188 142.59 43.50 61.86
N HIS A 189 143.43 42.46 61.90
CA HIS A 189 143.09 41.16 61.30
C HIS A 189 142.00 40.39 62.06
N GLU A 190 141.98 40.44 63.40
CA GLU A 190 140.89 39.86 64.20
C GLU A 190 139.56 40.61 63.96
N GLN A 191 139.60 41.94 63.85
CA GLN A 191 138.42 42.74 63.50
C GLN A 191 137.92 42.42 62.08
N GLN A 192 138.81 42.34 61.08
CA GLN A 192 138.47 41.92 59.73
C GLN A 192 137.88 40.50 59.70
N TYR A 193 138.39 39.57 60.50
CA TYR A 193 137.84 38.21 60.59
C TYR A 193 136.43 38.21 61.21
N ALA A 194 136.21 38.99 62.27
CA ALA A 194 134.90 39.15 62.90
C ALA A 194 133.88 39.79 61.94
N GLU A 195 134.27 40.85 61.22
CA GLU A 195 133.44 41.49 60.18
C GLU A 195 133.12 40.52 59.03
N LEU A 196 134.11 39.76 58.54
CA LEU A 196 133.89 38.76 57.48
C LEU A 196 132.99 37.60 57.97
N GLN A 197 133.14 37.15 59.20
CA GLN A 197 132.29 36.12 59.80
C GLN A 197 130.85 36.63 60.03
N GLN A 198 130.68 37.89 60.39
CA GLN A 198 129.38 38.56 60.44
C GLN A 198 128.73 38.64 59.05
N GLN A 199 129.48 39.05 58.01
CA GLN A 199 129.00 39.05 56.62
C GLN A 199 128.61 37.65 56.15
N LEU A 200 129.39 36.61 56.47
CA LEU A 200 129.10 35.23 56.10
C LEU A 200 127.82 34.70 56.79
N ASN A 201 127.60 35.08 58.05
CA ASN A 201 126.35 34.79 58.76
C ASN A 201 125.14 35.54 58.17
N GLN A 202 125.31 36.81 57.80
CA GLN A 202 124.27 37.58 57.08
C GLN A 202 123.93 36.95 55.73
N LEU A 203 124.95 36.53 54.95
CA LEU A 203 124.74 35.83 53.69
C LEU A 203 124.01 34.50 53.88
N ARG A 204 124.32 33.73 54.93
CA ARG A 204 123.62 32.49 55.27
C ARG A 204 122.16 32.74 55.63
N GLN A 205 121.87 33.77 56.42
CA GLN A 205 120.49 34.16 56.73
C GLN A 205 119.74 34.58 55.46
N GLN A 206 120.35 35.43 54.62
CA GLN A 206 119.76 35.86 53.35
C GLN A 206 119.50 34.68 52.40
N ILE A 207 120.39 33.68 52.36
CA ILE A 207 120.19 32.44 51.60
C ILE A 207 119.06 31.59 52.20
N GLN A 208 118.89 31.54 53.53
CA GLN A 208 117.77 30.84 54.16
C GLN A 208 116.42 31.53 53.87
N GLU A 209 116.38 32.86 53.97
CA GLU A 209 115.21 33.68 53.61
C GLU A 209 114.85 33.51 52.13
N GLN A 210 115.82 33.63 51.22
CA GLN A 210 115.60 33.39 49.78
C GLN A 210 115.15 31.95 49.47
N ASN A 211 115.61 30.93 50.21
CA ASN A 211 115.13 29.56 50.03
C ASN A 211 113.69 29.36 50.55
N ALA A 212 113.30 30.06 51.61
CA ALA A 212 111.91 30.10 52.08
C ALA A 212 111.00 30.80 51.05
N ASP A 213 111.40 31.98 50.56
CA ASP A 213 110.68 32.72 49.52
C ASP A 213 110.51 31.90 48.24
N ASN A 214 111.55 31.18 47.79
CA ASN A 214 111.46 30.28 46.63
C ASN A 214 110.55 29.08 46.88
N SER A 215 110.54 28.52 48.09
CA SER A 215 109.63 27.44 48.48
C SER A 215 108.16 27.89 48.44
N ASP A 216 107.85 29.05 49.03
CA ASP A 216 106.52 29.63 49.01
C ASP A 216 106.08 30.03 47.59
N LEU A 217 107.00 30.53 46.77
CA LEU A 217 106.73 30.83 45.36
C LEU A 217 106.48 29.56 44.53
N HIS A 218 107.20 28.47 44.78
CA HIS A 218 106.93 27.16 44.18
C HIS A 218 105.58 26.58 44.62
N GLN A 219 105.19 26.75 45.89
CA GLN A 219 103.87 26.35 46.37
C GLN A 219 102.75 27.17 45.69
N GLN A 220 102.90 28.50 45.63
CA GLN A 220 101.97 29.39 44.92
C GLN A 220 101.84 29.04 43.43
N PHE A 221 102.95 28.76 42.74
CA PHE A 221 102.94 28.31 41.35
C PHE A 221 102.20 26.97 41.19
N THR A 222 102.46 26.01 42.08
CA THR A 222 101.83 24.69 42.09
C THR A 222 100.31 24.80 42.29
N ASP A 223 99.85 25.66 43.20
CA ASP A 223 98.42 25.85 43.45
C ASP A 223 97.74 26.68 42.36
N ALA A 224 98.44 27.64 41.75
CA ALA A 224 97.97 28.33 40.54
C ALA A 224 97.83 27.36 39.35
N GLN A 225 98.75 26.41 39.19
CA GLN A 225 98.68 25.36 38.17
C GLN A 225 97.48 24.43 38.40
N LYS A 226 97.25 23.97 39.64
CA LYS A 226 96.03 23.20 40.01
C LYS A 226 94.76 23.98 39.69
N LEU A 227 94.69 25.26 40.06
CA LEU A 227 93.53 26.12 39.81
C LEU A 227 93.28 26.34 38.30
N ALA A 228 94.34 26.50 37.51
CA ALA A 228 94.24 26.56 36.05
C ALA A 228 93.69 25.25 35.47
N THR A 229 94.18 24.09 35.92
CA THR A 229 93.67 22.77 35.50
C THR A 229 92.20 22.56 35.89
N GLN A 230 91.80 22.98 37.10
CA GLN A 230 90.39 22.93 37.55
C GLN A 230 89.50 23.83 36.68
N ARG A 231 89.94 25.05 36.37
CA ARG A 231 89.22 25.96 35.47
C ARG A 231 89.07 25.38 34.06
N GLN A 232 90.11 24.72 33.52
CA GLN A 232 90.02 24.09 32.21
C GLN A 232 89.01 22.93 32.20
N LYS A 233 88.92 22.12 33.26
CA LYS A 233 87.89 21.08 33.38
C LYS A 233 86.49 21.67 33.39
N ALA A 234 86.25 22.69 34.23
CA ALA A 234 84.96 23.37 34.29
C ALA A 234 84.56 24.05 32.96
N LEU A 235 85.52 24.59 32.19
CA LEU A 235 85.27 25.11 30.84
C LEU A 235 84.88 23.99 29.86
N ASN A 236 85.56 22.86 29.89
CA ASN A 236 85.23 21.71 29.04
C ASN A 236 83.83 21.14 29.36
N GLU A 237 83.49 21.02 30.66
CA GLU A 237 82.17 20.59 31.13
C GLU A 237 81.07 21.56 30.69
N LEU A 238 81.30 22.88 30.82
CA LEU A 238 80.35 23.91 30.36
C LEU A 238 80.18 23.88 28.84
N GLN A 239 81.26 23.67 28.07
CA GLN A 239 81.20 23.53 26.62
C GLN A 239 80.43 22.25 26.19
N GLN A 240 80.59 21.14 26.92
CA GLN A 240 79.82 19.92 26.68
C GLN A 240 78.32 20.15 26.95
N ASN A 241 77.97 20.80 28.06
CA ASN A 241 76.57 21.13 28.39
C ASN A 241 75.94 22.10 27.37
N LEU A 242 76.70 23.09 26.88
CA LEU A 242 76.26 24.00 25.82
C LEU A 242 75.99 23.25 24.50
N ASN A 243 76.86 22.33 24.11
CA ASN A 243 76.66 21.49 22.94
C ASN A 243 75.41 20.59 23.08
N GLN A 244 75.20 19.99 24.26
CA GLN A 244 74.01 19.19 24.54
C GLN A 244 72.73 20.03 24.40
N HIS A 245 72.67 21.20 25.06
CA HIS A 245 71.51 22.08 24.95
C HIS A 245 71.28 22.61 23.53
N GLN A 246 72.34 22.80 22.73
CA GLN A 246 72.20 23.14 21.31
C GLN A 246 71.60 21.98 20.48
N ALA A 247 71.90 20.73 20.82
CA ALA A 247 71.23 19.56 20.25
C ALA A 247 69.76 19.46 20.72
N ASP A 248 69.50 19.61 22.02
CA ASP A 248 68.15 19.59 22.61
C ASP A 248 67.23 20.63 21.95
N ILE A 249 67.72 21.88 21.80
CA ILE A 249 67.02 22.98 21.13
C ILE A 249 66.76 22.68 19.66
N SER A 250 67.66 21.96 18.98
CA SER A 250 67.50 21.58 17.57
C SER A 250 66.43 20.50 17.41
N GLN A 251 66.42 19.49 18.30
CA GLN A 251 65.38 18.46 18.34
C GLN A 251 63.99 19.05 18.68
N LEU A 252 63.91 19.95 19.66
CA LEU A 252 62.66 20.63 20.03
C LEU A 252 62.12 21.50 18.88
N LYS A 253 62.98 22.18 18.12
CA LYS A 253 62.57 22.91 16.90
C LYS A 253 62.01 21.97 15.82
N GLN A 254 62.62 20.80 15.62
CA GLN A 254 62.13 19.80 14.67
C GLN A 254 60.75 19.25 15.10
N GLN A 255 60.58 18.96 16.39
CA GLN A 255 59.28 18.52 16.95
C GLN A 255 58.21 19.60 16.85
N LEU A 256 58.52 20.87 17.14
CA LEU A 256 57.60 21.99 16.94
C LEU A 256 57.16 22.09 15.48
N HIS A 257 58.09 22.00 14.52
CA HIS A 257 57.74 22.08 13.10
C HIS A 257 56.87 20.90 12.64
N GLN A 258 57.11 19.68 13.15
CA GLN A 258 56.25 18.53 12.90
C GLN A 258 54.83 18.73 13.47
N LEU A 259 54.70 19.29 14.67
CA LEU A 259 53.41 19.61 15.29
C LEU A 259 52.67 20.74 14.54
N GLU A 260 53.40 21.72 13.97
CA GLU A 260 52.82 22.74 13.10
C GLU A 260 52.27 22.14 11.79
N GLN A 261 53.02 21.24 11.15
CA GLN A 261 52.55 20.50 9.95
C GLN A 261 51.33 19.60 10.25
N GLN A 262 51.31 18.93 11.39
CA GLN A 262 50.15 18.15 11.83
C GLN A 262 48.94 19.06 12.11
N LYS A 263 49.16 20.26 12.65
CA LYS A 263 48.10 21.25 12.89
C LYS A 263 47.54 21.83 11.59
N THR A 264 48.36 22.13 10.57
CA THR A 264 47.84 22.63 9.28
C THR A 264 47.04 21.56 8.54
N THR A 265 47.59 20.35 8.43
CA THR A 265 46.89 19.23 7.77
C THR A 265 45.59 18.83 8.48
N ALA A 266 45.55 18.85 9.83
CA ALA A 266 44.31 18.66 10.58
C ALA A 266 43.29 19.79 10.34
N HIS A 267 43.74 21.03 10.16
CA HIS A 267 42.86 22.17 9.87
C HIS A 267 42.30 22.12 8.44
N GLU A 268 43.08 21.66 7.47
CA GLU A 268 42.64 21.39 6.09
C GLU A 268 41.63 20.24 6.04
N ALA A 269 41.89 19.14 6.76
CA ALA A 269 40.93 18.04 6.90
C ALA A 269 39.61 18.49 7.56
N ALA A 270 39.68 19.37 8.57
CA ALA A 270 38.49 19.94 9.21
C ALA A 270 37.68 20.84 8.27
N ARG A 271 38.33 21.62 7.39
CA ARG A 271 37.65 22.39 6.34
C ARG A 271 36.94 21.47 5.35
N ALA A 272 37.65 20.48 4.80
CA ALA A 272 37.06 19.53 3.86
C ALA A 272 35.87 18.75 4.46
N ALA A 273 35.94 18.37 5.73
CA ALA A 273 34.81 17.77 6.46
C ALA A 273 33.63 18.74 6.64
N THR A 274 33.90 20.04 6.82
CA THR A 274 32.86 21.07 6.95
C THR A 274 32.15 21.32 5.61
N GLU A 275 32.90 21.41 4.53
CA GLU A 275 32.38 21.51 3.15
C GLU A 275 31.53 20.28 2.79
N GLN A 276 31.95 19.07 3.17
CA GLN A 276 31.14 17.85 2.99
C GLN A 276 29.85 17.87 3.80
N LEU A 277 29.84 18.39 5.03
CA LEU A 277 28.63 18.54 5.84
C LEU A 277 27.68 19.60 5.25
N GLU A 278 28.19 20.68 4.68
CA GLU A 278 27.37 21.68 3.99
C GLU A 278 26.72 21.09 2.73
N ILE A 279 27.48 20.36 1.90
CA ILE A 279 26.96 19.63 0.74
C ILE A 279 25.92 18.57 1.15
N LEU A 280 26.13 17.88 2.28
CA LEU A 280 25.16 16.92 2.81
C LEU A 280 23.87 17.61 3.25
N THR A 281 23.97 18.79 3.87
CA THR A 281 22.83 19.60 4.30
C THR A 281 22.00 20.08 3.10
N GLN A 282 22.65 20.65 2.07
CA GLN A 282 21.99 21.05 0.82
C GLN A 282 21.30 19.87 0.11
N LYS A 283 21.87 18.65 0.19
CA LYS A 283 21.25 17.42 -0.32
C LYS A 283 20.07 16.95 0.54
N PHE A 284 20.09 17.19 1.84
CA PHE A 284 18.96 16.91 2.72
C PHE A 284 17.79 17.87 2.46
N ASP A 285 18.08 19.18 2.36
CA ASP A 285 17.07 20.21 2.09
C ASP A 285 16.37 20.00 0.75
N SER A 286 17.13 19.71 -0.31
CA SER A 286 16.57 19.40 -1.64
C SER A 286 15.76 18.10 -1.67
N LEU A 287 16.17 17.07 -0.92
CA LEU A 287 15.38 15.83 -0.77
C LEU A 287 14.10 16.07 0.06
N GLN A 288 14.14 16.94 1.06
CA GLN A 288 12.96 17.34 1.84
C GLN A 288 11.96 18.14 1.00
N LEU A 289 12.43 19.03 0.12
CA LEU A 289 11.59 19.73 -0.86
C LEU A 289 10.93 18.74 -1.83
N ALA A 290 11.71 17.85 -2.46
CA ALA A 290 11.19 16.83 -3.37
C ALA A 290 10.18 15.88 -2.69
N TYR A 291 10.40 15.52 -1.42
CA TYR A 291 9.43 14.76 -0.62
C TYR A 291 8.12 15.53 -0.42
N ASN A 292 8.18 16.81 -0.09
CA ASN A 292 7.00 17.66 0.11
C ASN A 292 6.20 17.85 -1.20
N GLU A 293 6.88 18.02 -2.34
CA GLU A 293 6.25 18.09 -3.66
C GLU A 293 5.58 16.76 -4.05
N LEU A 294 6.26 15.62 -3.82
CA LEU A 294 5.71 14.30 -4.08
C LEU A 294 4.51 14.00 -3.17
N HIS A 295 4.57 14.36 -1.88
CA HIS A 295 3.47 14.19 -0.94
C HIS A 295 2.27 15.08 -1.32
N SER A 296 2.50 16.35 -1.64
CA SER A 296 1.45 17.30 -2.03
C SER A 296 0.77 16.89 -3.33
N SER A 297 1.55 16.51 -4.35
CA SER A 297 1.02 16.07 -5.65
C SER A 297 0.36 14.69 -5.59
N SER A 298 0.81 13.79 -4.71
CA SER A 298 0.12 12.53 -4.42
C SER A 298 -1.21 12.76 -3.71
N SER A 299 -1.24 13.62 -2.69
CA SER A 299 -2.45 13.99 -1.94
C SER A 299 -3.49 14.67 -2.83
N SER A 300 -3.08 15.63 -3.69
CA SER A 300 -3.97 16.26 -4.67
C SER A 300 -4.60 15.23 -5.60
N LYS A 301 -3.79 14.38 -6.25
CA LYS A 301 -4.28 13.34 -7.17
C LYS A 301 -5.16 12.29 -6.49
N GLN A 302 -4.90 11.95 -5.23
CA GLN A 302 -5.77 11.07 -4.44
C GLN A 302 -7.11 11.75 -4.13
N SER A 303 -7.08 13.02 -3.71
CA SER A 303 -8.29 13.82 -3.47
C SER A 303 -9.15 13.93 -4.74
N GLU A 304 -8.55 14.37 -5.85
CA GLU A 304 -9.20 14.48 -7.17
C GLU A 304 -9.82 13.16 -7.64
N HIS A 305 -9.10 12.05 -7.48
CA HIS A 305 -9.60 10.72 -7.87
C HIS A 305 -10.74 10.24 -6.94
N VAL A 306 -10.70 10.58 -5.64
CA VAL A 306 -11.83 10.33 -4.73
C VAL A 306 -13.05 11.17 -5.17
N THR A 307 -12.90 12.46 -5.46
CA THR A 307 -14.03 13.30 -5.90
C THR A 307 -14.63 12.81 -7.22
N GLN A 308 -13.79 12.35 -8.16
CA GLN A 308 -14.25 11.74 -9.42
C GLN A 308 -15.00 10.42 -9.21
N LEU A 309 -14.57 9.58 -8.25
CA LEU A 309 -15.29 8.36 -7.89
C LEU A 309 -16.63 8.66 -7.19
N GLU A 310 -16.66 9.63 -6.29
CA GLU A 310 -17.88 10.08 -5.60
C GLU A 310 -18.91 10.64 -6.60
N GLN A 311 -18.48 11.54 -7.49
CA GLN A 311 -19.33 12.10 -8.56
C GLN A 311 -19.86 10.99 -9.49
N ARG A 312 -19.04 10.00 -9.82
CA ARG A 312 -19.45 8.85 -10.65
C ARG A 312 -20.42 7.92 -9.92
N LEU A 313 -20.26 7.71 -8.61
CA LEU A 313 -21.21 6.96 -7.81
C LEU A 313 -22.56 7.67 -7.72
N GLU A 314 -22.56 9.00 -7.55
CA GLU A 314 -23.78 9.81 -7.53
C GLU A 314 -24.51 9.79 -8.88
N GLN A 315 -23.78 9.90 -10.01
CA GLN A 315 -24.36 9.73 -11.35
C GLN A 315 -24.99 8.33 -11.52
N MET A 316 -24.26 7.26 -11.19
CA MET A 316 -24.78 5.88 -11.27
C MET A 316 -26.02 5.67 -10.39
N GLN A 317 -26.06 6.30 -9.21
CA GLN A 317 -27.20 6.26 -8.30
C GLN A 317 -28.41 7.06 -8.86
N GLN A 318 -28.16 8.17 -9.54
CA GLN A 318 -29.20 8.94 -10.24
C GLN A 318 -29.77 8.14 -11.42
N GLU A 319 -28.92 7.55 -12.26
CA GLU A 319 -29.33 6.68 -13.38
C GLU A 319 -30.16 5.47 -12.89
N LEU A 320 -29.72 4.80 -11.82
CA LEU A 320 -30.47 3.71 -11.19
C LEU A 320 -31.85 4.17 -10.66
N SER A 321 -31.95 5.41 -10.15
CA SER A 321 -33.23 5.97 -9.70
C SER A 321 -34.20 6.21 -10.86
N GLN A 322 -33.70 6.67 -12.02
CA GLN A 322 -34.49 6.86 -13.24
C GLN A 322 -34.94 5.51 -13.82
N GLN A 323 -34.05 4.51 -13.87
CA GLN A 323 -34.40 3.15 -14.31
C GLN A 323 -35.48 2.53 -13.42
N LYS A 324 -35.42 2.71 -12.09
CA LYS A 324 -36.49 2.24 -11.17
C LYS A 324 -37.84 2.91 -11.44
N GLN A 325 -37.87 4.21 -11.73
CA GLN A 325 -39.11 4.90 -12.12
C GLN A 325 -39.65 4.38 -13.48
N GLN A 326 -38.76 4.10 -14.44
CA GLN A 326 -39.14 3.56 -15.73
C GLN A 326 -39.68 2.13 -15.64
N VAL A 327 -39.10 1.27 -14.81
CA VAL A 327 -39.61 -0.08 -14.52
C VAL A 327 -41.00 -0.02 -13.89
N ALA A 328 -41.19 0.80 -12.85
CA ALA A 328 -42.49 0.95 -12.20
C ALA A 328 -43.59 1.47 -13.16
N LEU A 329 -43.23 2.31 -14.13
CA LEU A 329 -44.15 2.76 -15.19
C LEU A 329 -44.51 1.62 -16.15
N LEU A 330 -43.55 0.77 -16.52
CA LEU A 330 -43.77 -0.40 -17.38
C LEU A 330 -44.59 -1.49 -16.67
N GLU A 331 -44.35 -1.74 -15.38
CA GLU A 331 -45.16 -2.64 -14.55
C GLU A 331 -46.63 -2.17 -14.48
N GLN A 332 -46.87 -0.86 -14.32
CA GLN A 332 -48.23 -0.31 -14.35
C GLN A 332 -48.89 -0.44 -15.73
N GLN A 333 -48.11 -0.34 -16.83
CA GLN A 333 -48.63 -0.56 -18.18
C GLN A 333 -48.95 -2.04 -18.43
N LEU A 334 -48.11 -2.96 -17.95
CA LEU A 334 -48.34 -4.41 -18.01
C LEU A 334 -49.64 -4.77 -17.27
N GLN A 335 -49.79 -4.33 -16.02
CA GLN A 335 -50.99 -4.61 -15.22
C GLN A 335 -52.29 -4.10 -15.88
N LYS A 336 -52.23 -2.95 -16.56
CA LYS A 336 -53.35 -2.42 -17.35
C LYS A 336 -53.65 -3.27 -18.59
N ALA A 337 -52.62 -3.81 -19.25
CA ALA A 337 -52.77 -4.71 -20.39
C ALA A 337 -53.33 -6.08 -19.96
N GLU A 338 -52.89 -6.64 -18.84
CA GLU A 338 -53.43 -7.87 -18.23
C GLU A 338 -54.93 -7.70 -17.90
N GLN A 339 -55.31 -6.60 -17.23
CA GLN A 339 -56.71 -6.29 -16.96
C GLN A 339 -57.53 -6.10 -18.25
N ALA A 340 -56.96 -5.54 -19.32
CA ALA A 340 -57.64 -5.45 -20.61
C ALA A 340 -57.82 -6.83 -21.27
N TYR A 341 -56.83 -7.71 -21.16
CA TYR A 341 -56.87 -9.08 -21.66
C TYR A 341 -57.93 -9.94 -20.94
N ASP A 342 -57.92 -9.94 -19.60
CA ASP A 342 -58.93 -10.62 -18.77
C ASP A 342 -60.37 -10.21 -19.16
N ASN A 343 -60.57 -8.91 -19.40
CA ASN A 343 -61.87 -8.36 -19.80
C ASN A 343 -62.25 -8.72 -21.24
N GLN A 344 -61.29 -8.89 -22.16
CA GLN A 344 -61.57 -9.48 -23.48
C GLN A 344 -61.88 -10.98 -23.38
N GLN A 345 -61.10 -11.75 -22.60
CA GLN A 345 -61.29 -13.20 -22.46
C GLN A 345 -62.68 -13.53 -21.87
N LYS A 346 -63.15 -12.78 -20.87
CA LYS A 346 -64.51 -12.90 -20.32
C LYS A 346 -65.60 -12.58 -21.34
N LYS A 347 -65.43 -11.54 -22.17
CA LYS A 347 -66.36 -11.25 -23.27
C LYS A 347 -66.40 -12.37 -24.31
N LEU A 348 -65.24 -12.90 -24.69
CA LEU A 348 -65.13 -13.98 -25.67
C LEU A 348 -65.77 -15.29 -25.16
N GLN A 349 -65.64 -15.59 -23.86
CA GLN A 349 -66.39 -16.68 -23.22
C GLN A 349 -67.90 -16.43 -23.23
N GLN A 350 -68.35 -15.22 -22.91
CA GLN A 350 -69.77 -14.87 -22.93
C GLN A 350 -70.37 -14.95 -24.34
N GLU A 351 -69.66 -14.46 -25.36
CA GLU A 351 -70.04 -14.58 -26.77
C GLU A 351 -70.08 -16.06 -27.23
N GLN A 352 -69.16 -16.90 -26.76
CA GLN A 352 -69.22 -18.36 -27.00
C GLN A 352 -70.43 -19.02 -26.34
N GLU A 353 -70.75 -18.67 -25.08
CA GLU A 353 -71.95 -19.19 -24.42
C GLU A 353 -73.24 -18.76 -25.13
N ASP A 354 -73.33 -17.49 -25.54
CA ASP A 354 -74.53 -16.95 -26.18
C ASP A 354 -74.68 -17.48 -27.61
N ALA A 355 -73.58 -17.70 -28.34
CA ALA A 355 -73.57 -18.44 -29.60
C ALA A 355 -74.01 -19.90 -29.42
N ALA A 356 -73.57 -20.58 -28.35
CA ALA A 356 -74.00 -21.95 -28.04
C ALA A 356 -75.50 -22.03 -27.69
N LYS A 357 -76.03 -21.05 -26.95
CA LYS A 357 -77.47 -20.90 -26.67
C LYS A 357 -78.27 -20.70 -27.97
N GLN A 358 -77.79 -19.85 -28.88
CA GLN A 358 -78.42 -19.63 -30.19
C GLN A 358 -78.38 -20.90 -31.07
N LEU A 359 -77.26 -21.62 -31.12
CA LEU A 359 -77.14 -22.87 -31.87
C LEU A 359 -78.08 -23.95 -31.33
N ALA A 360 -78.19 -24.08 -30.00
CA ALA A 360 -79.13 -24.99 -29.36
C ALA A 360 -80.59 -24.63 -29.71
N ALA A 361 -80.98 -23.35 -29.59
CA ALA A 361 -82.31 -22.88 -29.95
C ALA A 361 -82.63 -23.11 -31.44
N PHE A 362 -81.66 -22.89 -32.35
CA PHE A 362 -81.81 -23.20 -33.78
C PHE A 362 -82.04 -24.70 -34.03
N SER A 363 -81.26 -25.57 -33.37
CA SER A 363 -81.42 -27.02 -33.50
C SER A 363 -82.78 -27.51 -32.95
N GLN A 364 -83.29 -26.89 -31.88
CA GLN A 364 -84.61 -27.18 -31.34
C GLN A 364 -85.73 -26.73 -32.28
N ALA A 365 -85.62 -25.53 -32.87
CA ALA A 365 -86.56 -25.04 -33.88
C ALA A 365 -86.55 -25.92 -35.15
N GLN A 366 -85.38 -26.41 -35.57
CA GLN A 366 -85.27 -27.34 -36.70
C GLN A 366 -85.92 -28.71 -36.40
N ALA A 367 -85.78 -29.22 -35.18
CA ALA A 367 -86.48 -30.43 -34.75
C ALA A 367 -88.01 -30.24 -34.70
N GLN A 368 -88.49 -29.10 -34.19
CA GLN A 368 -89.92 -28.75 -34.21
C GLN A 368 -90.47 -28.60 -35.63
N LEU A 369 -89.69 -28.05 -36.56
CA LEU A 369 -90.08 -27.98 -37.98
C LEU A 369 -90.24 -29.38 -38.57
N ALA A 370 -89.30 -30.29 -38.31
CA ALA A 370 -89.37 -31.68 -38.78
C ALA A 370 -90.55 -32.46 -38.15
N GLU A 371 -90.92 -32.18 -36.90
CA GLU A 371 -92.15 -32.71 -36.30
C GLU A 371 -93.41 -32.15 -36.99
N GLN A 372 -93.45 -30.86 -37.33
CA GLN A 372 -94.56 -30.26 -38.08
C GLN A 372 -94.65 -30.81 -39.52
N GLU A 373 -93.53 -31.03 -40.21
CA GLU A 373 -93.50 -31.70 -41.51
C GLU A 373 -94.05 -33.14 -41.42
N GLN A 374 -93.68 -33.92 -40.39
CA GLN A 374 -94.28 -35.24 -40.16
C GLN A 374 -95.77 -35.17 -39.81
N GLN A 375 -96.21 -34.16 -39.06
CA GLN A 375 -97.64 -33.95 -38.78
C GLN A 375 -98.42 -33.58 -40.04
N LEU A 376 -97.86 -32.74 -40.91
CA LEU A 376 -98.43 -32.40 -42.21
C LEU A 376 -98.53 -33.62 -43.12
N VAL A 377 -97.48 -34.45 -43.22
CA VAL A 377 -97.53 -35.71 -44.00
C VAL A 377 -98.60 -36.65 -43.45
N LYS A 378 -98.73 -36.80 -42.12
CA LYS A 378 -99.78 -37.61 -41.49
C LYS A 378 -101.18 -37.04 -41.74
N LEU A 379 -101.35 -35.73 -41.68
CA LEU A 379 -102.61 -35.05 -42.02
C LEU A 379 -102.97 -35.21 -43.49
N GLN A 380 -101.98 -35.15 -44.39
CA GLN A 380 -102.17 -35.33 -45.83
C GLN A 380 -102.51 -36.79 -46.18
N GLN A 381 -101.82 -37.76 -45.58
CA GLN A 381 -102.18 -39.18 -45.68
C GLN A 381 -103.57 -39.48 -45.11
N ALA A 382 -103.94 -38.84 -43.98
CA ALA A 382 -105.29 -38.94 -43.44
C ALA A 382 -106.33 -38.27 -44.36
N GLN A 383 -106.00 -37.14 -45.01
CA GLN A 383 -106.86 -36.49 -45.99
C GLN A 383 -107.04 -37.33 -47.25
N GLU A 384 -105.97 -37.96 -47.76
CA GLU A 384 -106.03 -38.91 -48.88
C GLU A 384 -106.86 -40.14 -48.50
N HIS A 385 -106.67 -40.70 -47.30
CA HIS A 385 -107.49 -41.80 -46.78
C HIS A 385 -108.97 -41.38 -46.60
N TYR A 386 -109.27 -40.19 -46.08
CA TYR A 386 -110.65 -39.69 -46.00
C TYR A 386 -111.24 -39.36 -47.37
N LEU A 387 -110.44 -38.96 -48.36
CA LEU A 387 -110.87 -38.78 -49.75
C LEU A 387 -111.16 -40.12 -50.42
N GLU A 388 -110.35 -41.16 -50.17
CA GLU A 388 -110.61 -42.51 -50.67
C GLU A 388 -111.83 -43.12 -49.96
N GLN A 389 -111.95 -42.98 -48.65
CA GLN A 389 -113.19 -43.33 -47.93
C GLN A 389 -114.40 -42.51 -48.40
N LEU A 390 -114.22 -41.30 -48.91
CA LEU A 390 -115.30 -40.51 -49.55
C LEU A 390 -115.53 -40.86 -51.03
N LYS A 391 -114.61 -41.59 -51.69
CA LYS A 391 -114.87 -42.26 -52.97
C LYS A 391 -115.58 -43.59 -52.71
N GLU A 392 -115.03 -44.45 -51.86
CA GLU A 392 -115.66 -45.71 -51.44
C GLU A 392 -117.05 -45.46 -50.87
N ALA A 393 -117.23 -44.47 -49.98
CA ALA A 393 -118.56 -44.09 -49.51
C ALA A 393 -119.40 -43.37 -50.56
N LYS A 394 -118.85 -42.84 -51.66
CA LYS A 394 -119.64 -42.34 -52.80
C LYS A 394 -120.04 -43.44 -53.77
N GLU A 395 -119.17 -44.40 -54.05
CA GLU A 395 -119.47 -45.60 -54.83
C GLU A 395 -120.47 -46.44 -54.05
N VAL A 396 -120.28 -46.63 -52.74
CA VAL A 396 -121.27 -47.24 -51.85
C VAL A 396 -122.52 -46.36 -51.69
N ILE A 397 -122.47 -45.02 -51.83
CA ILE A 397 -123.69 -44.17 -51.89
C ILE A 397 -124.30 -44.12 -53.30
N GLU A 398 -123.61 -44.50 -54.37
CA GLU A 398 -124.16 -44.62 -55.73
C GLU A 398 -124.75 -46.02 -55.93
N GLU A 399 -124.03 -47.09 -55.55
CA GLU A 399 -124.57 -48.43 -55.34
C GLU A 399 -125.72 -48.40 -54.33
N GLN A 400 -125.61 -47.70 -53.19
CA GLN A 400 -126.75 -47.49 -52.31
C GLN A 400 -127.74 -46.46 -52.85
N ALA A 401 -127.45 -45.58 -53.80
CA ALA A 401 -128.50 -44.73 -54.42
C ALA A 401 -129.26 -45.48 -55.51
N GLU A 402 -128.66 -46.50 -56.14
CA GLU A 402 -129.38 -47.49 -56.93
C GLU A 402 -130.12 -48.47 -56.01
N GLN A 403 -129.48 -48.95 -54.95
CA GLN A 403 -130.10 -49.83 -53.96
C GLN A 403 -131.15 -49.11 -53.13
N ILE A 404 -131.12 -47.77 -52.97
CA ILE A 404 -132.12 -46.87 -52.35
C ILE A 404 -132.99 -46.18 -53.42
N ALA A 405 -132.71 -46.27 -54.72
CA ALA A 405 -133.77 -46.14 -55.72
C ALA A 405 -134.67 -47.38 -55.66
N ASN A 406 -134.07 -48.56 -55.44
CA ASN A 406 -134.77 -49.83 -55.23
C ASN A 406 -135.29 -50.01 -53.78
N GLN A 407 -134.69 -49.37 -52.78
CA GLN A 407 -135.09 -49.42 -51.38
C GLN A 407 -135.83 -48.17 -50.89
N THR A 408 -135.82 -47.01 -51.54
CA THR A 408 -136.87 -45.98 -51.26
C THR A 408 -138.22 -46.57 -51.68
N ARG A 409 -138.26 -47.28 -52.82
CA ARG A 409 -139.36 -48.18 -53.22
C ARG A 409 -139.71 -49.29 -52.20
N GLN A 410 -138.90 -49.53 -51.16
CA GLN A 410 -139.14 -50.53 -50.11
C GLN A 410 -139.10 -49.96 -48.67
N LEU A 411 -138.67 -48.71 -48.46
CA LEU A 411 -138.39 -48.07 -47.17
C LEU A 411 -138.99 -46.66 -47.05
N GLU A 412 -139.69 -46.17 -48.09
CA GLU A 412 -140.95 -45.42 -47.81
C GLU A 412 -141.89 -46.29 -46.94
N SER A 413 -141.74 -47.61 -46.93
CA SER A 413 -142.49 -48.51 -46.04
C SER A 413 -141.96 -48.58 -44.60
N LEU A 414 -140.66 -48.33 -44.37
CA LEU A 414 -139.96 -48.62 -43.10
C LEU A 414 -138.82 -47.61 -42.79
N THR A 415 -139.22 -46.36 -42.56
CA THR A 415 -139.13 -45.72 -41.24
C THR A 415 -137.85 -45.95 -40.38
N ALA A 416 -136.94 -44.98 -40.45
CA ALA A 416 -136.32 -44.22 -39.34
C ALA A 416 -135.37 -44.87 -38.28
N GLN A 417 -134.39 -44.04 -37.85
CA GLN A 417 -133.56 -44.06 -36.61
C GLN A 417 -132.45 -45.15 -36.49
N LEU A 418 -131.14 -44.86 -36.60
CA LEU A 418 -130.18 -44.04 -35.79
C LEU A 418 -129.47 -44.84 -34.62
N PRO A 419 -128.25 -44.46 -34.15
CA PRO A 419 -127.15 -45.41 -33.89
C PRO A 419 -126.49 -45.29 -32.48
N GLU A 420 -125.17 -45.60 -32.35
CA GLU A 420 -124.09 -44.80 -31.67
C GLU A 420 -123.09 -45.57 -30.75
N MET A 421 -121.94 -44.91 -30.44
CA MET A 421 -120.91 -45.13 -29.37
C MET A 421 -119.87 -46.27 -29.55
N ARG A 422 -118.55 -46.21 -29.18
CA ARG A 422 -117.68 -45.49 -28.19
C ARG A 422 -117.83 -45.96 -26.72
N SER A 423 -116.82 -46.01 -25.83
CA SER A 423 -115.35 -45.72 -25.83
C SER A 423 -114.72 -46.19 -24.50
N GLU A 424 -113.41 -46.51 -24.40
CA GLU A 424 -112.85 -47.07 -23.14
C GLU A 424 -111.35 -46.78 -22.77
N HIS A 425 -110.59 -45.95 -23.50
CA HIS A 425 -109.11 -46.03 -23.51
C HIS A 425 -108.28 -45.12 -22.56
N GLU A 426 -108.86 -44.43 -21.57
CA GLU A 426 -108.15 -43.31 -20.88
C GLU A 426 -107.33 -43.67 -19.62
N PHE A 427 -107.43 -44.88 -19.07
CA PHE A 427 -106.91 -45.18 -17.71
C PHE A 427 -105.40 -45.50 -17.66
N GLU A 428 -104.85 -46.23 -18.63
CA GLU A 428 -103.49 -46.79 -18.57
C GLU A 428 -102.37 -45.74 -18.65
N ALA A 429 -102.65 -44.55 -19.19
CA ALA A 429 -101.65 -43.51 -19.41
C ALA A 429 -101.11 -42.89 -18.09
N GLN A 430 -101.93 -42.84 -17.04
CA GLN A 430 -101.62 -42.07 -15.82
C GLN A 430 -100.64 -42.80 -14.87
N GLU A 431 -100.55 -44.13 -14.92
CA GLU A 431 -99.72 -44.90 -13.99
C GLU A 431 -98.21 -44.83 -14.36
N GLN A 432 -97.89 -44.71 -15.65
CA GLN A 432 -96.50 -44.70 -16.13
C GLN A 432 -95.75 -43.42 -15.72
N GLU A 433 -96.43 -42.27 -15.70
CA GLU A 433 -95.83 -40.98 -15.35
C GLU A 433 -95.36 -40.91 -13.89
N LEU A 434 -96.11 -41.52 -12.97
CA LEU A 434 -95.77 -41.64 -11.55
C LEU A 434 -94.47 -42.43 -11.29
N GLN A 435 -94.14 -43.40 -12.15
CA GLN A 435 -92.90 -44.17 -12.01
C GLN A 435 -91.68 -43.35 -12.44
N ARG A 436 -91.80 -42.60 -13.55
CA ARG A 436 -90.75 -41.71 -14.07
C ARG A 436 -90.31 -40.67 -13.04
N LEU A 437 -91.26 -40.05 -12.34
CA LEU A 437 -91.00 -39.02 -11.31
C LEU A 437 -90.17 -39.57 -10.13
N ARG A 438 -90.39 -40.82 -9.71
CA ARG A 438 -89.62 -41.45 -8.62
C ARG A 438 -88.15 -41.68 -9.00
N ALA A 439 -87.88 -42.17 -10.21
CA ALA A 439 -86.51 -42.37 -10.69
C ALA A 439 -85.72 -41.05 -10.75
N GLN A 440 -86.39 -39.95 -11.13
CA GLN A 440 -85.76 -38.64 -11.22
C GLN A 440 -85.35 -38.07 -9.85
N LEU A 441 -86.12 -38.37 -8.78
CA LEU A 441 -85.80 -37.92 -7.42
C LEU A 441 -84.51 -38.55 -6.87
N GLN A 442 -84.29 -39.86 -7.05
CA GLN A 442 -83.07 -40.54 -6.59
C GLN A 442 -81.79 -39.96 -7.22
N VAL A 443 -81.87 -39.48 -8.46
CA VAL A 443 -80.74 -38.81 -9.13
C VAL A 443 -80.40 -37.48 -8.44
N TYR A 444 -81.40 -36.71 -8.00
CA TYR A 444 -81.16 -35.48 -7.24
C TYR A 444 -80.59 -35.75 -5.84
N GLU A 445 -81.04 -36.81 -5.16
CA GLU A 445 -80.52 -37.21 -3.84
C GLU A 445 -79.02 -37.56 -3.90
N SER A 446 -78.61 -38.38 -4.88
CA SER A 446 -77.18 -38.73 -5.04
C SER A 446 -76.31 -37.50 -5.39
N LYS A 447 -76.81 -36.58 -6.21
CA LYS A 447 -76.13 -35.31 -6.51
C LYS A 447 -76.00 -34.41 -5.27
N LEU A 448 -77.00 -34.39 -4.40
CA LEU A 448 -76.97 -33.66 -3.12
C LEU A 448 -76.06 -34.31 -2.06
N ALA A 449 -75.78 -35.62 -2.15
CA ALA A 449 -74.75 -36.26 -1.34
C ALA A 449 -73.35 -35.79 -1.79
N HIS A 450 -73.03 -35.96 -3.07
CA HIS A 450 -71.72 -35.60 -3.63
C HIS A 450 -71.36 -34.11 -3.43
N LEU A 451 -72.35 -33.21 -3.52
CA LEU A 451 -72.16 -31.78 -3.24
C LEU A 451 -71.85 -31.49 -1.76
N ARG A 452 -72.30 -32.32 -0.81
CA ARG A 452 -71.91 -32.18 0.62
C ARG A 452 -70.47 -32.64 0.83
N ASP A 453 -70.09 -33.78 0.27
CA ASP A 453 -68.72 -34.32 0.39
C ASP A 453 -67.69 -33.35 -0.20
N ALA A 454 -67.99 -32.75 -1.35
CA ALA A 454 -67.17 -31.70 -1.96
C ALA A 454 -67.03 -30.45 -1.06
N ASN A 455 -68.10 -30.04 -0.35
CA ASN A 455 -68.04 -28.93 0.60
C ASN A 455 -67.20 -29.27 1.85
N VAL A 456 -67.24 -30.51 2.34
CA VAL A 456 -66.38 -30.97 3.44
C VAL A 456 -64.90 -30.91 3.02
N MET A 457 -64.56 -31.46 1.85
CA MET A 457 -63.19 -31.43 1.32
C MET A 457 -62.66 -30.00 1.13
N LEU A 458 -63.48 -29.09 0.58
CA LEU A 458 -63.11 -27.68 0.43
C LEU A 458 -62.90 -26.99 1.79
N LYS A 459 -63.70 -27.34 2.81
CA LYS A 459 -63.55 -26.81 4.17
C LYS A 459 -62.25 -27.30 4.81
N GLU A 460 -61.94 -28.59 4.72
CA GLU A 460 -60.65 -29.15 5.17
C GLU A 460 -59.45 -28.51 4.45
N GLN A 461 -59.54 -28.30 3.13
CA GLN A 461 -58.52 -27.59 2.37
C GLN A 461 -58.35 -26.12 2.83
N SER A 462 -59.45 -25.44 3.17
CA SER A 462 -59.41 -24.08 3.74
C SER A 462 -58.75 -24.04 5.13
N GLU A 463 -58.97 -25.06 5.96
CA GLU A 463 -58.37 -25.16 7.29
C GLU A 463 -56.87 -25.51 7.23
N VAL A 464 -56.46 -26.40 6.31
CA VAL A 464 -55.05 -26.72 6.05
C VAL A 464 -54.30 -25.51 5.49
N THR A 465 -54.90 -24.74 4.57
CA THR A 465 -54.27 -23.52 4.04
C THR A 465 -54.20 -22.41 5.09
N ALA A 466 -55.23 -22.21 5.91
CA ALA A 466 -55.20 -21.30 7.05
C ALA A 466 -54.11 -21.68 8.07
N ALA A 467 -53.96 -22.97 8.40
CA ALA A 467 -52.92 -23.47 9.30
C ALA A 467 -51.50 -23.28 8.72
N ASN A 468 -51.32 -23.43 7.40
CA ASN A 468 -50.06 -23.14 6.72
C ASN A 468 -49.71 -21.64 6.80
N ILE A 469 -50.68 -20.76 6.51
CA ILE A 469 -50.51 -19.30 6.66
C ILE A 469 -50.19 -18.91 8.11
N ALA A 470 -50.80 -19.56 9.11
CA ALA A 470 -50.49 -19.34 10.51
C ALA A 470 -49.03 -19.70 10.85
N ARG A 471 -48.56 -20.88 10.43
CA ARG A 471 -47.15 -21.29 10.60
C ARG A 471 -46.18 -20.35 9.89
N GLN A 472 -46.49 -19.90 8.67
CA GLN A 472 -45.64 -18.94 7.95
C GLN A 472 -45.53 -17.61 8.71
N ARG A 473 -46.63 -17.12 9.30
CA ARG A 473 -46.60 -15.90 10.14
C ARG A 473 -45.75 -16.10 11.41
N GLU A 474 -45.80 -17.29 12.01
CA GLU A 474 -44.96 -17.65 13.16
C GLU A 474 -43.47 -17.72 12.80
N THR A 475 -43.11 -18.38 11.69
CA THR A 475 -41.74 -18.40 11.16
C THR A 475 -41.22 -16.99 10.86
N ILE A 476 -42.03 -16.15 10.19
CA ILE A 476 -41.68 -14.75 9.88
C ILE A 476 -41.53 -13.93 11.16
N LYS A 477 -42.29 -14.23 12.22
CA LYS A 477 -42.11 -13.59 13.53
C LYS A 477 -40.78 -14.01 14.17
N LEU A 478 -40.51 -15.31 14.26
CA LEU A 478 -39.26 -15.83 14.83
C LEU A 478 -38.02 -15.26 14.10
N GLN A 479 -38.06 -15.21 12.77
CA GLN A 479 -36.99 -14.61 11.96
C GLN A 479 -36.81 -13.10 12.22
N ARG A 480 -37.88 -12.36 12.53
CA ARG A 480 -37.80 -10.94 12.92
C ARG A 480 -37.24 -10.76 14.33
N ASP A 481 -37.70 -11.59 15.27
CA ASP A 481 -37.25 -11.59 16.66
C ASP A 481 -35.72 -11.93 16.71
N GLU A 482 -35.27 -12.94 15.95
CA GLU A 482 -33.86 -13.29 15.74
C GLU A 482 -33.08 -12.17 15.04
N SER A 483 -33.61 -11.61 13.95
CA SER A 483 -32.99 -10.47 13.23
C SER A 483 -32.95 -9.19 14.06
N GLN A 484 -33.71 -9.10 15.15
CA GLN A 484 -33.61 -8.00 16.13
C GLN A 484 -32.52 -8.30 17.15
N GLN A 485 -32.52 -9.51 17.75
CA GLN A 485 -31.48 -9.94 18.69
C GLN A 485 -30.06 -9.84 18.09
N LEU A 486 -29.88 -10.21 16.82
CA LEU A 486 -28.60 -10.07 16.11
C LEU A 486 -28.15 -8.60 15.98
N ARG A 487 -29.07 -7.65 15.79
CA ARG A 487 -28.77 -6.21 15.75
C ARG A 487 -28.46 -5.64 17.13
N GLU A 488 -29.19 -6.06 18.16
CA GLU A 488 -28.95 -5.67 19.56
C GLU A 488 -27.58 -6.19 20.03
N ALA A 489 -27.25 -7.45 19.74
CA ALA A 489 -25.93 -8.03 20.02
C ALA A 489 -24.80 -7.34 19.26
N GLN A 490 -25.01 -6.99 17.98
CA GLN A 490 -24.03 -6.21 17.20
C GLN A 490 -23.81 -4.81 17.79
N GLN A 491 -24.88 -4.13 18.23
CA GLN A 491 -24.79 -2.82 18.88
C GLN A 491 -24.05 -2.90 20.22
N GLN A 492 -24.33 -3.93 21.04
CA GLN A 492 -23.61 -4.18 22.28
C GLN A 492 -22.11 -4.42 22.04
N ALA A 493 -21.76 -5.28 21.07
CA ALA A 493 -20.36 -5.56 20.73
C ALA A 493 -19.60 -4.30 20.25
N LEU A 494 -20.26 -3.35 19.58
CA LEU A 494 -19.68 -2.06 19.22
C LEU A 494 -19.46 -1.15 20.44
N LEU A 495 -20.37 -1.15 21.41
CA LEU A 495 -20.22 -0.42 22.68
C LEU A 495 -19.08 -1.00 23.53
N GLU A 496 -19.00 -2.32 23.66
CA GLU A 496 -17.93 -3.03 24.37
C GLU A 496 -16.56 -2.77 23.71
N LYS A 497 -16.48 -2.84 22.37
CA LYS A 497 -15.27 -2.47 21.63
C LYS A 497 -14.83 -1.03 21.93
N SER A 498 -15.77 -0.07 21.96
CA SER A 498 -15.49 1.34 22.28
C SER A 498 -14.97 1.50 23.71
N GLN A 499 -15.56 0.80 24.69
CA GLN A 499 -15.07 0.80 26.07
C GLN A 499 -13.66 0.21 26.20
N ILE A 500 -13.37 -0.89 25.51
CA ILE A 500 -12.03 -1.50 25.49
C ILE A 500 -11.02 -0.55 24.83
N GLN A 501 -11.38 0.13 23.74
CA GLN A 501 -10.51 1.15 23.12
C GLN A 501 -10.22 2.31 24.08
N GLN A 502 -11.20 2.79 24.85
CA GLN A 502 -10.97 3.81 25.89
C GLN A 502 -10.09 3.30 27.05
N GLN A 503 -10.14 2.01 27.38
CA GLN A 503 -9.24 1.41 28.37
C GLN A 503 -7.81 1.29 27.84
N LEU A 504 -7.63 0.90 26.58
CA LEU A 504 -6.32 0.85 25.93
C LEU A 504 -5.65 2.22 25.87
N ILE A 505 -6.39 3.28 25.48
CA ILE A 505 -5.86 4.65 25.49
C ILE A 505 -5.39 5.07 26.89
N LYS A 506 -6.17 4.78 27.94
CA LYS A 506 -5.78 5.08 29.33
C LYS A 506 -4.56 4.28 29.81
N LEU A 507 -4.37 3.06 29.31
CA LEU A 507 -3.16 2.28 29.58
C LEU A 507 -1.96 2.82 28.80
N GLU A 508 -2.15 3.31 27.58
CA GLU A 508 -1.12 3.97 26.78
C GLU A 508 -0.68 5.31 27.41
N GLU A 509 -1.62 6.10 27.92
CA GLU A 509 -1.36 7.30 28.73
C GLU A 509 -0.59 7.00 30.03
N GLN A 510 -0.88 5.87 30.69
CA GLN A 510 -0.13 5.44 31.87
C GLN A 510 1.28 4.94 31.51
N LEU A 511 1.42 4.21 30.40
CA LEU A 511 2.71 3.73 29.91
C LEU A 511 3.61 4.88 29.41
N SER A 512 3.05 5.90 28.74
CA SER A 512 3.80 7.09 28.36
C SER A 512 4.21 7.89 29.59
N PHE A 513 3.31 8.12 30.56
CA PHE A 513 3.66 8.77 31.83
C PHE A 513 4.79 8.04 32.58
N VAL A 514 4.76 6.71 32.67
CA VAL A 514 5.82 5.90 33.29
C VAL A 514 7.13 5.97 32.49
N LYS A 515 7.05 5.97 31.15
CA LYS A 515 8.22 6.10 30.25
C LYS A 515 8.88 7.48 30.39
N ASP A 516 8.11 8.55 30.42
CA ASP A 516 8.63 9.92 30.50
C ASP A 516 9.18 10.20 31.91
N ASN A 517 8.51 9.70 32.96
CA ASN A 517 9.00 9.79 34.33
C ASN A 517 10.31 9.00 34.54
N SER A 518 10.41 7.79 33.97
CA SER A 518 11.63 6.99 34.01
C SER A 518 12.75 7.60 33.14
N SER A 519 12.46 8.15 31.95
CA SER A 519 13.44 8.91 31.15
C SER A 519 13.98 10.10 31.93
N SER A 520 13.12 10.97 32.47
CA SER A 520 13.55 12.12 33.27
C SER A 520 14.33 11.71 34.52
N THR A 521 14.02 10.56 35.12
CA THR A 521 14.78 9.99 36.24
C THR A 521 16.15 9.50 35.79
N ILE A 522 16.25 8.78 34.66
CA ILE A 522 17.51 8.34 34.06
C ILE A 522 18.38 9.54 33.67
N GLU A 523 17.81 10.58 33.06
CA GLU A 523 18.50 11.83 32.72
C GLU A 523 19.08 12.53 33.96
N ARG A 524 18.28 12.67 35.03
CA ARG A 524 18.73 13.26 36.30
C ARG A 524 19.86 12.44 36.95
N LEU A 525 19.73 11.12 36.97
CA LEU A 525 20.76 10.22 37.50
C LEU A 525 22.03 10.26 36.64
N THR A 526 21.89 10.33 35.32
CA THR A 526 23.03 10.44 34.37
C THR A 526 23.75 11.77 34.54
N PHE A 527 23.02 12.88 34.66
CA PHE A 527 23.58 14.19 34.93
C PHE A 527 24.29 14.25 36.30
N SER A 528 23.65 13.71 37.34
CA SER A 528 24.23 13.64 38.69
C SER A 528 25.50 12.78 38.72
N ASN A 529 25.51 11.63 38.03
CA ASN A 529 26.68 10.78 37.90
C ASN A 529 27.81 11.50 37.13
N LYS A 530 27.50 12.17 36.01
CA LYS A 530 28.47 12.98 35.26
C LYS A 530 29.05 14.13 36.10
N GLN A 531 28.24 14.78 36.93
CA GLN A 531 28.70 15.80 37.88
C GLN A 531 29.61 15.21 38.97
N ALA A 532 29.29 14.01 39.47
CA ALA A 532 30.13 13.29 40.42
C ALA A 532 31.47 12.88 39.80
N GLN A 533 31.49 12.35 38.57
CA GLN A 533 32.70 12.03 37.81
C GLN A 533 33.59 13.27 37.61
N LEU A 534 33.02 14.41 37.20
CA LEU A 534 33.75 15.66 37.06
C LEU A 534 34.36 16.13 38.39
N LYS A 535 33.63 15.96 39.50
CA LYS A 535 34.14 16.28 40.85
C LYS A 535 35.25 15.32 41.30
N ILE A 536 35.14 14.03 40.98
CA ILE A 536 36.20 13.04 41.23
C ILE A 536 37.45 13.40 40.45
N ALA A 537 37.35 13.61 39.14
CA ALA A 537 38.50 14.01 38.30
C ALA A 537 39.16 15.32 38.76
N ALA A 538 38.38 16.31 39.22
CA ALA A 538 38.91 17.54 39.80
C ALA A 538 39.65 17.30 41.14
N LEU A 539 39.17 16.38 41.99
CA LEU A 539 39.84 16.00 43.23
C LEU A 539 41.10 15.16 42.97
N GLU A 540 41.08 14.25 42.00
CA GLU A 540 42.27 13.52 41.53
C GLU A 540 43.34 14.46 40.98
N GLN A 541 42.95 15.49 40.21
CA GLN A 541 43.85 16.53 39.74
C GLN A 541 44.41 17.37 40.90
N GLN A 542 43.59 17.69 41.91
CA GLN A 542 44.07 18.38 43.12
C GLN A 542 45.03 17.53 43.95
N LEU A 543 44.81 16.22 44.08
CA LEU A 543 45.73 15.30 44.78
C LEU A 543 47.08 15.19 44.05
N LYS A 544 47.07 15.02 42.72
CA LYS A 544 48.28 15.05 41.88
C LYS A 544 49.03 16.38 42.02
N ASN A 545 48.32 17.50 41.96
CA ASN A 545 48.92 18.84 42.13
C ASN A 545 49.45 19.08 43.56
N ALA A 546 48.93 18.38 44.56
CA ALA A 546 49.39 18.45 45.95
C ALA A 546 50.62 17.55 46.23
N GLY A 547 51.13 16.82 45.23
CA GLY A 547 52.25 15.88 45.40
C GLY A 547 51.88 14.61 46.18
N VAL A 548 50.59 14.32 46.34
CA VAL A 548 50.11 13.09 46.98
C VAL A 548 49.89 12.04 45.90
N GLU A 549 50.98 11.40 45.48
CA GLU A 549 50.91 10.09 44.83
C GLU A 549 50.49 9.02 45.85
N ALA A 550 49.90 7.92 45.37
CA ALA A 550 49.28 6.85 46.16
C ALA A 550 49.98 5.50 45.93
#